data_AF-A0A1Y6LN77-F1
#
_entry.id   AF-A0A1Y6LN77-F1
#
_cell.length_a   1.000
_cell.length_b   1.000
_cell.length_c   1.000
_cell.angle_alpha   90.00
_cell.angle_beta   90.00
_cell.angle_gamma   90.00
#
_symmetry.space_group_name_H-M   'P 1'
#
loop_
_entity.id
_entity.type
_entity.pdbx_description
1 polymer ?
#
loop_
_entity_poly.entity_id
_entity_poly.type
_entity_poly.pdbx_seq_one_letter_code
_entity_poly.pdbx_strand_id
1 'polypeptide(L)'
;MERHIQLAQRLPPRLLRFFEKFPPQFPKTAATRTGATQQTTSPQIETVTIAENTSSSDPNIGASTTTISLERSTSKPAKADSQTTRNPFLPHRNPRTGAWHGPAFSLRRQAEIFKLAAKHNVLPLMPVSPKHPEIREQKRIDNGLRVQGTGVGKKVKGKLWERQLRGKLEERRKAMENMPKMIQEWKERGHGRGWKKWPK
;
A
#
# COMPACT_ATOMS: atom_id res chain seq x y z
N MET A 1 23.11 18.03 31.10
CA MET A 1 22.11 18.59 30.17
C MET A 1 22.72 19.50 29.11
N GLU A 2 23.68 20.36 29.47
CA GLU A 2 24.30 21.35 28.58
C GLU A 2 24.90 20.76 27.28
N ARG A 3 25.55 19.59 27.35
CA ARG A 3 26.10 18.90 26.16
C ARG A 3 25.03 18.64 25.08
N HIS A 4 23.82 18.25 25.48
CA HIS A 4 22.74 17.97 24.51
C HIS A 4 22.18 19.26 23.90
N ILE A 5 22.18 20.36 24.66
CA ILE A 5 21.78 21.68 24.17
C ILE A 5 22.77 22.17 23.11
N GLN A 6 24.08 22.06 23.37
CA GLN A 6 25.12 22.42 22.40
C GLN A 6 25.04 21.57 21.12
N LEU A 7 24.78 20.27 21.25
CA LEU A 7 24.56 19.38 20.10
C LEU A 7 23.33 19.79 19.28
N ALA A 8 22.21 20.12 19.94
CA ALA A 8 21.00 20.59 19.28
C ALA A 8 21.24 21.91 18.55
N GLN A 9 21.96 22.87 19.16
CA GLN A 9 22.31 24.14 18.54
C GLN A 9 23.22 24.00 17.30
N ARG A 10 23.98 22.90 17.18
CA ARG A 10 24.81 22.59 16.02
C ARG A 10 24.03 22.10 14.79
N LEU A 11 22.71 21.87 14.91
CA LEU A 11 21.87 21.47 13.79
C LEU A 11 21.77 22.57 12.71
N PRO A 12 21.56 22.19 11.43
CA PRO A 12 21.33 23.16 10.37
C PRO A 12 20.16 24.11 10.68
N PRO A 13 20.25 25.40 10.32
CA PRO A 13 19.22 26.39 10.66
C PRO A 13 17.85 26.05 10.06
N ARG A 14 17.81 25.32 8.94
CA ARG A 14 16.57 24.83 8.34
C ARG A 14 15.84 23.81 9.22
N LEU A 15 16.58 22.95 9.93
CA LEU A 15 16.01 21.97 10.86
C LEU A 15 15.59 22.66 12.16
N LEU A 16 16.41 23.58 12.68
CA LEU A 16 16.06 24.37 13.87
C LEU A 16 14.76 25.14 13.67
N ARG A 17 14.65 25.93 12.59
CA ARG A 17 13.41 26.65 12.24
C ARG A 17 12.20 25.74 12.04
N PHE A 18 12.42 24.51 11.59
CA PHE A 18 11.36 23.53 11.46
C PHE A 18 10.87 23.08 12.84
N PHE A 19 11.77 22.69 13.74
CA PHE A 19 11.43 22.26 15.09
C PHE A 19 10.90 23.40 15.98
N GLU A 20 11.32 24.64 15.76
CA GLU A 20 10.74 25.83 16.41
C GLU A 20 9.26 26.00 16.06
N LYS A 21 8.90 25.80 14.80
CA LYS A 21 7.51 25.93 14.31
C LYS A 21 6.66 24.69 14.57
N PHE A 22 7.28 23.52 14.52
CA PHE A 22 6.64 22.22 14.64
C PHE A 22 7.43 21.37 15.65
N PRO A 23 7.25 21.63 16.96
CA PRO A 23 7.94 20.88 17.98
C PRO A 23 7.53 19.41 17.93
N PRO A 24 8.48 18.46 18.09
CA PRO A 24 8.15 17.05 18.14
C PRO A 24 7.22 16.77 19.32
N GLN A 25 6.14 16.03 19.05
CA GLN A 25 5.19 15.59 20.07
C GLN A 25 5.81 14.40 20.79
N PHE A 26 6.55 14.65 21.87
CA PHE A 26 6.97 13.55 22.73
C PHE A 26 5.75 13.03 23.49
N PRO A 27 5.52 11.70 23.55
CA PRO A 27 4.60 11.18 24.54
C PRO A 27 5.10 11.70 25.89
N LYS A 28 4.27 12.44 26.62
CA LYS A 28 4.58 12.85 28.00
C LYS A 28 4.66 11.58 28.83
N THR A 29 5.81 10.90 28.82
CA THR A 29 6.04 9.70 29.59
C THR A 29 6.10 10.08 31.06
N ALA A 30 5.00 9.81 31.77
CA ALA A 30 4.94 9.35 33.15
C ALA A 30 5.66 10.13 34.28
N ALA A 31 6.08 11.38 34.09
CA ALA A 31 6.69 12.17 35.16
C ALA A 31 5.69 12.72 36.22
N THR A 32 4.39 12.38 36.13
CA THR A 32 3.36 12.78 37.12
C THR A 32 2.66 11.61 37.83
N ARG A 33 3.24 10.40 37.81
CA ARG A 33 2.76 9.27 38.62
C ARG A 33 3.75 8.92 39.74
N THR A 34 4.08 9.88 40.60
CA THR A 34 4.55 9.56 41.95
C THR A 34 3.34 9.51 42.87
N GLY A 35 2.92 8.28 43.22
CA GLY A 35 1.93 8.03 44.28
C GLY A 35 0.63 7.38 43.81
N ALA A 36 0.68 6.13 43.31
CA ALA A 36 -0.45 5.20 43.43
C ALA A 36 0.06 3.77 43.30
N THR A 37 -0.14 3.03 44.38
CA THR A 37 0.24 1.65 44.66
C THR A 37 -0.27 0.68 43.58
N GLN A 38 0.56 -0.32 43.24
CA GLN A 38 0.19 -1.43 42.38
C GLN A 38 -1.00 -2.19 43.02
N GLN A 39 -2.13 -2.22 42.32
CA GLN A 39 -3.18 -3.20 42.55
C GLN A 39 -3.37 -3.99 41.26
N THR A 40 -2.94 -5.25 41.32
CA THR A 40 -3.37 -6.34 40.45
C THR A 40 -4.87 -6.53 40.59
N THR A 41 -5.63 -6.27 39.53
CA THR A 41 -7.01 -6.75 39.39
C THR A 41 -7.13 -7.52 38.08
N SER A 42 -7.34 -8.83 38.22
CA SER A 42 -7.68 -9.75 37.15
C SER A 42 -9.00 -9.33 36.47
N PRO A 43 -9.09 -9.30 35.13
CA PRO A 43 -10.36 -9.09 34.46
C PRO A 43 -11.19 -10.38 34.47
N GLN A 44 -12.43 -10.27 34.96
CA GLN A 44 -13.44 -11.32 34.90
C GLN A 44 -13.93 -11.53 33.47
N ILE A 45 -14.07 -12.79 33.07
CA ILE A 45 -14.48 -13.21 31.73
C ILE A 45 -15.91 -13.75 31.83
N GLU A 46 -16.88 -12.98 31.35
CA GLU A 46 -18.24 -13.47 31.07
C GLU A 46 -18.25 -14.07 29.65
N THR A 47 -18.69 -15.32 29.53
CA THR A 47 -18.65 -16.09 28.28
C THR A 47 -20.05 -16.15 27.67
N VAL A 48 -20.23 -15.63 26.45
CA VAL A 48 -21.45 -15.81 25.67
C VAL A 48 -21.14 -16.75 24.50
N THR A 49 -21.75 -17.93 24.51
CA THR A 49 -21.60 -18.98 23.51
C THR A 49 -22.54 -18.72 22.33
N ILE A 50 -22.02 -18.61 21.12
CA ILE A 50 -22.81 -18.60 19.88
C ILE A 50 -22.40 -19.86 19.10
N ALA A 51 -23.34 -20.76 18.86
CA ALA A 51 -23.12 -21.96 18.06
C ALA A 51 -23.31 -21.66 16.57
N GLU A 52 -22.31 -21.99 15.75
CA GLU A 52 -22.45 -22.01 14.29
C GLU A 52 -23.00 -23.38 13.85
N ASN A 53 -24.19 -23.38 13.25
CA ASN A 53 -24.75 -24.55 12.57
C ASN A 53 -24.11 -24.66 11.18
N THR A 54 -23.18 -25.59 11.01
CA THR A 54 -22.75 -26.05 9.68
C THR A 54 -22.72 -27.57 9.65
N SER A 55 -23.55 -28.16 8.79
CA SER A 55 -23.56 -29.58 8.44
C SER A 55 -22.23 -30.01 7.81
N SER A 56 -21.58 -31.01 8.40
CA SER A 56 -20.65 -31.88 7.68
C SER A 56 -20.58 -33.27 8.32
N SER A 57 -20.67 -34.28 7.47
CA SER A 57 -20.68 -35.71 7.81
C SER A 57 -19.26 -36.21 8.09
N ASP A 58 -18.75 -36.04 9.31
CA ASP A 58 -17.59 -36.79 9.80
C ASP A 58 -17.54 -36.75 11.35
N PRO A 59 -17.50 -37.88 12.07
CA PRO A 59 -17.76 -37.91 13.51
C PRO A 59 -16.56 -37.57 14.41
N ASN A 60 -15.41 -37.09 13.90
CA ASN A 60 -14.23 -36.92 14.75
C ASN A 60 -13.24 -35.81 14.35
N ILE A 61 -13.69 -34.56 14.19
CA ILE A 61 -12.79 -33.38 14.17
C ILE A 61 -13.32 -32.31 15.12
N GLY A 62 -12.48 -31.96 16.11
CA GLY A 62 -12.77 -30.97 17.15
C GLY A 62 -12.76 -29.53 16.64
N ALA A 63 -13.73 -28.74 17.11
CA ALA A 63 -13.91 -27.33 16.80
C ALA A 63 -12.71 -26.49 17.28
N SER A 64 -12.16 -25.67 16.39
CA SER A 64 -11.07 -24.72 16.69
C SER A 64 -11.62 -23.31 16.88
N THR A 65 -11.53 -22.78 18.10
CA THR A 65 -12.02 -21.44 18.49
C THR A 65 -10.96 -20.37 18.20
N THR A 66 -11.30 -19.35 17.39
CA THR A 66 -10.44 -18.18 17.14
C THR A 66 -11.01 -16.96 17.83
N THR A 67 -10.29 -16.41 18.81
CA THR A 67 -10.64 -15.18 19.55
C THR A 67 -9.91 -13.97 18.96
N ILE A 68 -10.67 -12.94 18.58
CA ILE A 68 -10.14 -11.64 18.10
C ILE A 68 -10.71 -10.53 18.99
N SER A 69 -9.82 -9.79 19.66
CA SER A 69 -10.18 -8.65 20.53
C SER A 69 -9.95 -7.31 19.80
N LEU A 70 -11.01 -6.52 19.65
CA LEU A 70 -10.95 -5.13 19.18
C LEU A 70 -11.51 -4.20 20.28
N GLU A 71 -10.65 -3.46 20.96
CA GLU A 71 -11.07 -2.36 21.84
C GLU A 71 -11.04 -1.04 21.07
N ARG A 72 -12.21 -0.39 20.96
CA ARG A 72 -12.37 0.96 20.42
C ARG A 72 -12.64 1.92 21.57
N SER A 73 -11.60 2.61 22.04
CA SER A 73 -11.74 3.73 22.96
C SER A 73 -12.25 4.96 22.20
N THR A 74 -13.51 5.33 22.39
CA THR A 74 -14.10 6.60 21.89
C THR A 74 -13.88 7.72 22.90
N SER A 75 -12.64 8.16 23.08
CA SER A 75 -12.37 9.43 23.79
C SER A 75 -12.57 10.61 22.83
N LYS A 76 -13.58 11.43 23.13
CA LYS A 76 -13.88 12.69 22.45
C LYS A 76 -12.68 13.63 22.58
N PRO A 77 -12.05 14.10 21.49
CA PRO A 77 -10.85 14.92 21.59
C PRO A 77 -11.22 16.31 22.12
N ALA A 78 -10.64 16.69 23.26
CA ALA A 78 -10.65 18.07 23.74
C ALA A 78 -10.08 18.99 22.65
N LYS A 79 -10.66 20.19 22.47
CA LYS A 79 -10.20 21.23 21.54
C LYS A 79 -8.78 21.66 21.93
N ALA A 80 -7.77 20.97 21.43
CA ALA A 80 -6.40 21.43 21.46
C ALA A 80 -6.23 22.54 20.41
N ASP A 81 -5.53 23.61 20.77
CA ASP A 81 -5.21 24.72 19.87
C ASP A 81 -4.65 24.20 18.54
N SER A 82 -5.49 24.27 17.52
CA SER A 82 -5.38 23.48 16.28
C SER A 82 -4.18 23.79 15.39
N GLN A 83 -3.39 24.81 15.71
CA GLN A 83 -2.22 25.20 14.91
C GLN A 83 -0.96 24.38 15.24
N THR A 84 -0.77 23.91 16.47
CA THR A 84 0.47 23.21 16.88
C THR A 84 0.36 21.68 16.82
N THR A 85 -0.86 21.15 16.87
CA THR A 85 -1.09 19.68 16.92
C THR A 85 -1.12 19.03 15.54
N ARG A 86 -1.12 19.83 14.48
CA ARG A 86 -1.36 19.33 13.13
C ARG A 86 -0.07 19.05 12.36
N ASN A 87 -0.01 17.86 11.78
CA ASN A 87 1.12 17.46 10.94
C ASN A 87 1.29 18.38 9.71
N PRO A 88 2.44 19.06 9.56
CA PRO A 88 2.67 20.00 8.46
C PRO A 88 2.87 19.35 7.09
N PHE A 89 3.07 18.03 7.05
CA PHE A 89 3.38 17.28 5.84
C PHE A 89 2.16 16.64 5.16
N LEU A 90 1.01 16.64 5.84
CA LEU A 90 -0.22 16.07 5.32
C LEU A 90 -1.18 17.17 4.84
N PRO A 91 -1.86 16.96 3.69
CA PRO A 91 -2.96 17.82 3.30
C PRO A 91 -4.08 17.72 4.36
N HIS A 92 -4.91 18.74 4.42
CA HIS A 92 -6.04 18.73 5.33
C HIS A 92 -7.27 19.30 4.70
N ARG A 93 -8.40 18.84 5.23
CA ARG A 93 -9.69 19.38 4.90
C ARG A 93 -10.04 20.49 5.87
N ASN A 94 -10.42 21.65 5.36
CA ASN A 94 -10.99 22.71 6.17
C ASN A 94 -12.37 22.25 6.68
N PRO A 95 -12.62 22.23 8.00
CA PRO A 95 -13.88 21.73 8.53
C PRO A 95 -15.09 22.61 8.18
N ARG A 96 -14.89 23.90 7.91
CA ARG A 96 -15.97 24.85 7.58
C ARG A 96 -16.33 24.83 6.11
N THR A 97 -15.33 24.89 5.22
CA THR A 97 -15.57 24.96 3.77
C THR A 97 -15.55 23.60 3.08
N GLY A 98 -15.04 22.56 3.76
CA GLY A 98 -14.88 21.23 3.18
C GLY A 98 -13.76 21.12 2.13
N ALA A 99 -13.09 22.22 1.77
CA ALA A 99 -12.03 22.24 0.78
C ALA A 99 -10.74 21.62 1.32
N TRP A 100 -9.99 20.93 0.44
CA TRP A 100 -8.68 20.40 0.76
C TRP A 100 -7.61 21.45 0.52
N HIS A 101 -6.85 21.76 1.56
CA HIS A 101 -5.64 22.55 1.45
C HIS A 101 -4.43 21.62 1.38
N GLY A 102 -3.49 21.96 0.50
CA GLY A 102 -2.21 21.28 0.39
C GLY A 102 -1.42 21.28 1.71
N PRO A 103 -0.39 20.43 1.82
CA PRO A 103 0.50 20.43 2.97
C PRO A 103 1.30 21.74 3.04
N ALA A 104 1.64 22.19 4.25
CA ALA A 104 2.44 23.40 4.45
C ALA A 104 3.85 23.28 3.83
N PHE A 105 4.37 22.05 3.74
CA PHE A 105 5.59 21.72 3.01
C PHE A 105 5.26 20.84 1.81
N SER A 106 5.68 21.29 0.62
CA SER A 106 5.58 20.49 -0.60
C SER A 106 6.41 19.20 -0.50
N LEU A 107 6.07 18.16 -1.28
CA LEU A 107 6.78 16.88 -1.27
C LEU A 107 8.30 17.01 -1.51
N ARG A 108 8.74 18.01 -2.30
CA ARG A 108 10.15 18.35 -2.48
C ARG A 108 10.78 18.86 -1.18
N ARG A 109 10.15 19.84 -0.53
CA ARG A 109 10.62 20.40 0.75
C ARG A 109 10.63 19.35 1.86
N GLN A 110 9.62 18.47 1.90
CA GLN A 110 9.59 17.32 2.81
C GLN A 110 10.85 16.47 2.60
N ALA A 111 11.12 16.03 1.36
CA ALA A 111 12.29 15.20 1.05
C ALA A 111 13.63 15.87 1.41
N GLU A 112 13.77 17.18 1.18
CA GLU A 112 14.96 17.93 1.59
C GLU A 112 15.16 17.92 3.11
N ILE A 113 14.08 18.16 3.87
CA ILE A 113 14.15 18.15 5.34
C ILE A 113 14.45 16.74 5.85
N PHE A 114 13.82 15.70 5.30
CA PHE A 114 14.12 14.30 5.64
C PHE A 114 15.55 13.91 5.29
N LYS A 115 16.09 14.40 4.17
CA LYS A 115 17.50 14.18 3.79
C LYS A 115 18.45 14.83 4.79
N LEU A 116 18.13 16.03 5.29
CA LEU A 116 18.91 16.67 6.37
C LEU A 116 18.76 15.92 7.70
N ALA A 117 17.53 15.55 8.07
CA ALA A 117 17.26 14.86 9.31
C ALA A 117 17.99 13.50 9.40
N ALA A 118 18.00 12.76 8.30
CA ALA A 118 18.76 11.51 8.19
C ALA A 118 20.28 11.73 8.36
N LYS A 119 20.84 12.77 7.73
CA LYS A 119 22.28 13.10 7.87
C LYS A 119 22.69 13.46 9.30
N HIS A 120 21.78 14.07 10.06
CA HIS A 120 22.02 14.49 11.43
C HIS A 120 21.42 13.55 12.49
N ASN A 121 20.95 12.36 12.09
CA ASN A 121 20.35 11.35 12.96
C ASN A 121 19.16 11.87 13.82
N VAL A 122 18.44 12.88 13.34
CA VAL A 122 17.23 13.43 13.99
C VAL A 122 15.95 12.98 13.29
N LEU A 123 16.03 11.89 12.52
CA LEU A 123 14.91 11.35 11.77
C LEU A 123 13.71 10.95 12.64
N PRO A 124 13.87 10.28 13.80
CA PRO A 124 12.74 9.85 14.63
C PRO A 124 11.93 11.02 15.22
N LEU A 125 12.51 12.22 15.26
CA LEU A 125 11.84 13.43 15.74
C LEU A 125 10.92 14.06 14.69
N MET A 126 11.01 13.60 13.43
CA MET A 126 10.23 14.16 12.34
C MET A 126 8.80 13.59 12.34
N PRO A 127 7.77 14.40 11.99
CA PRO A 127 6.42 13.88 11.88
C PRO A 127 6.27 12.93 10.69
N VAL A 128 5.27 12.05 10.78
CA VAL A 128 4.93 11.06 9.75
C VAL A 128 4.74 11.73 8.39
N SER A 129 5.35 11.18 7.34
CA SER A 129 5.23 11.72 5.97
C SER A 129 5.36 10.61 4.92
N PRO A 130 4.76 10.78 3.73
CA PRO A 130 5.05 9.94 2.57
C PRO A 130 6.54 9.89 2.17
N LYS A 131 7.35 10.87 2.58
CA LYS A 131 8.78 10.96 2.27
C LYS A 131 9.69 10.41 3.37
N HIS A 132 9.14 9.99 4.51
CA HIS A 132 9.89 9.37 5.59
C HIS A 132 10.53 8.05 5.11
N PRO A 133 11.85 7.84 5.27
CA PRO A 133 12.55 6.69 4.69
C PRO A 133 12.05 5.36 5.29
N GLU A 134 11.91 5.24 6.62
CA GLU A 134 11.42 4.01 7.27
C GLU A 134 10.02 3.61 6.79
N ILE A 135 9.08 4.56 6.76
CA ILE A 135 7.71 4.31 6.26
C ILE A 135 7.73 3.90 4.78
N ARG A 136 8.62 4.47 3.97
CA ARG A 136 8.75 4.12 2.55
C ARG A 136 9.30 2.71 2.37
N GLU A 137 10.22 2.31 3.22
CA GLU A 137 10.81 0.97 3.23
C GLU A 137 9.80 -0.07 3.70
N GLN A 138 9.14 0.16 4.84
CA GLN A 138 8.04 -0.67 5.33
C GLN A 138 6.97 -0.88 4.26
N LYS A 139 6.48 0.22 3.65
CA LYS A 139 5.51 0.12 2.55
C LYS A 139 6.00 -0.71 1.37
N ARG A 140 7.31 -0.66 1.05
CA ARG A 140 7.88 -1.43 -0.05
C ARG A 140 7.98 -2.92 0.31
N ILE A 141 8.32 -3.23 1.56
CA ILE A 141 8.33 -4.61 2.08
C ILE A 141 6.91 -5.18 2.07
N ASP A 142 5.94 -4.44 2.63
CA ASP A 142 4.56 -4.91 2.77
C ASP A 142 3.85 -5.07 1.42
N ASN A 143 4.04 -4.12 0.50
CA ASN A 143 3.27 -4.07 -0.74
C ASN A 143 4.00 -4.65 -1.97
N GLY A 144 5.33 -4.75 -1.92
CA GLY A 144 6.16 -5.10 -3.08
C GLY A 144 6.02 -4.16 -4.27
N LEU A 145 6.45 -4.62 -5.45
CA LEU A 145 6.27 -3.91 -6.72
C LEU A 145 4.83 -4.10 -7.22
N ARG A 146 4.13 -2.99 -7.53
CA ARG A 146 2.70 -3.01 -7.93
C ARG A 146 2.45 -2.41 -9.32
N VAL A 147 3.49 -2.34 -10.16
CA VAL A 147 3.39 -1.85 -11.54
C VAL A 147 2.58 -2.84 -12.38
N GLN A 148 1.74 -2.36 -13.30
CA GLN A 148 0.98 -3.25 -14.17
C GLN A 148 1.92 -4.07 -15.06
N GLY A 149 1.63 -5.36 -15.20
CA GLY A 149 2.44 -6.32 -15.95
C GLY A 149 3.57 -6.98 -15.13
N THR A 150 4.38 -6.18 -14.41
CA THR A 150 5.56 -6.67 -13.66
C THR A 150 5.39 -6.75 -12.15
N GLY A 151 4.31 -6.18 -11.61
CA GLY A 151 4.02 -6.21 -10.19
C GLY A 151 3.62 -7.59 -9.69
N VAL A 152 3.75 -7.80 -8.38
CA VAL A 152 3.38 -9.04 -7.71
C VAL A 152 1.91 -9.37 -8.03
N GLY A 153 1.66 -10.58 -8.54
CA GLY A 153 0.33 -11.03 -8.95
C GLY A 153 -0.20 -10.43 -10.26
N LYS A 154 0.60 -9.66 -11.02
CA LYS A 154 0.25 -9.17 -12.36
C LYS A 154 0.91 -10.01 -13.44
N LYS A 155 0.27 -10.06 -14.61
CA LYS A 155 0.78 -10.75 -15.80
C LYS A 155 0.98 -9.76 -16.94
N VAL A 156 2.08 -9.92 -17.66
CA VAL A 156 2.40 -9.14 -18.85
C VAL A 156 1.39 -9.46 -19.97
N LYS A 157 0.89 -8.43 -20.65
CA LYS A 157 -0.10 -8.56 -21.73
C LYS A 157 0.43 -9.27 -22.98
N GLY A 158 1.74 -9.19 -23.24
CA GLY A 158 2.37 -9.60 -24.50
C GLY A 158 2.09 -8.63 -25.64
N LYS A 159 2.91 -8.64 -26.69
CA LYS A 159 2.69 -7.87 -27.92
C LYS A 159 1.57 -8.49 -28.75
N LEU A 160 1.00 -7.73 -29.69
CA LEU A 160 -0.12 -8.21 -30.51
C LEU A 160 0.24 -9.49 -31.30
N TRP A 161 1.43 -9.53 -31.90
CA TRP A 161 1.91 -10.67 -32.67
C TRP A 161 2.16 -11.90 -31.79
N GLU A 162 2.68 -11.75 -30.57
CA GLU A 162 2.90 -12.87 -29.62
C GLU A 162 1.57 -13.54 -29.27
N ARG A 163 0.52 -12.73 -29.05
CA ARG A 163 -0.82 -13.23 -28.74
C ARG A 163 -1.46 -13.96 -29.93
N GLN A 164 -1.23 -13.49 -31.15
CA GLN A 164 -1.82 -14.06 -32.38
C GLN A 164 -0.97 -15.18 -33.00
N LEU A 165 0.30 -15.34 -32.61
CA LEU A 165 1.26 -16.24 -33.27
C LEU A 165 0.76 -17.68 -33.33
N ARG A 166 0.17 -18.18 -32.24
CA ARG A 166 -0.38 -19.54 -32.17
C ARG A 166 -1.51 -19.74 -33.18
N GLY A 167 -2.48 -18.83 -33.21
CA GLY A 167 -3.59 -18.89 -34.17
C GLY A 167 -3.11 -18.82 -35.63
N LYS A 168 -2.18 -17.90 -35.93
CA LYS A 168 -1.61 -17.79 -37.29
C LYS A 168 -0.83 -19.03 -37.72
N LEU A 169 -0.11 -19.68 -36.79
CA LEU A 169 0.61 -20.93 -37.08
C LEU A 169 -0.34 -22.10 -37.34
N GLU A 170 -1.43 -22.20 -36.57
CA GLU A 170 -2.47 -23.22 -36.77
C GLU A 170 -3.21 -23.04 -38.09
N GLU A 171 -3.58 -21.81 -38.44
CA GLU A 171 -4.16 -21.47 -39.75
C GLU A 171 -3.23 -21.88 -40.89
N ARG A 172 -1.93 -21.57 -40.77
CA ARG A 172 -0.92 -21.98 -41.75
C ARG A 172 -0.80 -23.50 -41.85
N ARG A 173 -0.77 -24.21 -40.72
CA ARG A 173 -0.72 -25.69 -40.69
C ARG A 173 -1.92 -26.29 -41.41
N LYS A 174 -3.13 -25.84 -41.08
CA LYS A 174 -4.38 -26.32 -41.69
C LYS A 174 -4.44 -26.00 -43.18
N ALA A 175 -3.95 -24.83 -43.61
CA ALA A 175 -3.89 -24.49 -45.03
C ALA A 175 -2.94 -25.43 -45.80
N MET A 176 -1.77 -25.75 -45.23
CA MET A 176 -0.81 -26.69 -45.84
C MET A 176 -1.35 -28.11 -45.89
N GLU A 177 -2.07 -28.56 -44.87
CA GLU A 177 -2.70 -29.88 -44.85
C GLU A 177 -3.81 -30.02 -45.91
N ASN A 178 -4.60 -28.96 -46.14
CA ASN A 178 -5.65 -28.95 -47.16
C ASN A 178 -5.14 -28.62 -48.57
N MET A 179 -3.89 -28.16 -48.71
CA MET A 179 -3.30 -27.70 -49.97
C MET A 179 -3.27 -28.80 -51.06
N PRO A 180 -2.89 -30.07 -50.78
CA PRO A 180 -2.89 -31.12 -51.79
C PRO A 180 -4.27 -31.38 -52.38
N LYS A 181 -5.30 -31.47 -51.53
CA LYS A 181 -6.69 -31.66 -51.95
C LYS A 181 -7.19 -30.48 -52.79
N MET A 182 -6.88 -29.26 -52.36
CA MET A 182 -7.23 -28.06 -53.11
C MET A 182 -6.59 -28.02 -54.51
N ILE A 183 -5.32 -28.43 -54.63
CA ILE A 183 -4.64 -28.52 -55.93
C ILE A 183 -5.30 -29.58 -56.83
N GLN A 184 -5.66 -30.75 -56.29
CA GLN A 184 -6.36 -31.79 -57.04
C GLN A 184 -7.69 -31.26 -57.60
N GLU A 185 -8.54 -30.67 -56.75
CA GLU A 185 -9.81 -30.05 -57.16
C GLU A 185 -9.60 -28.97 -58.23
N TRP A 186 -8.55 -28.15 -58.10
CA TRP A 186 -8.25 -27.08 -59.07
C TRP A 186 -7.81 -27.63 -60.44
N LYS A 187 -6.99 -28.69 -60.46
CA LYS A 187 -6.55 -29.36 -61.69
C LYS A 187 -7.70 -30.07 -62.38
N GLU A 188 -8.48 -30.86 -61.65
CA GLU A 188 -9.65 -31.60 -62.18
C GLU A 188 -10.68 -30.67 -62.80
N ARG A 189 -10.88 -29.48 -62.22
CA ARG A 189 -11.85 -28.50 -62.68
C ARG A 189 -11.34 -27.61 -63.82
N GLY A 190 -10.19 -27.93 -64.40
CA GLY A 190 -9.65 -27.31 -65.61
C GLY A 190 -8.87 -26.01 -65.37
N HIS A 191 -7.95 -25.99 -64.39
CA HIS A 191 -6.98 -24.91 -64.16
C HIS A 191 -7.63 -23.52 -64.06
N GLY A 192 -8.74 -23.42 -63.33
CA GLY A 192 -9.43 -22.14 -63.08
C GLY A 192 -10.66 -21.86 -63.95
N ARG A 193 -10.91 -22.61 -65.04
CA ARG A 193 -12.10 -22.38 -65.91
C ARG A 193 -13.43 -22.57 -65.17
N GLY A 194 -13.52 -23.56 -64.28
CA GLY A 194 -14.70 -23.83 -63.46
C GLY A 194 -14.57 -23.43 -61.99
N TRP A 195 -13.52 -22.68 -61.62
CA TRP A 195 -13.22 -22.33 -60.23
C TRP A 195 -14.00 -21.09 -59.78
N LYS A 196 -14.82 -21.25 -58.75
CA LYS A 196 -15.64 -20.16 -58.17
C LYS A 196 -15.19 -19.73 -56.76
N LYS A 197 -14.26 -20.47 -56.14
CA LYS A 197 -13.79 -20.26 -54.76
C LYS A 197 -12.55 -19.36 -54.73
N TRP A 198 -12.63 -18.17 -55.34
CA TRP A 198 -11.51 -17.21 -55.29
C TRP A 198 -11.39 -16.60 -53.89
N PRO A 199 -10.17 -16.34 -53.39
CA PRO A 199 -9.97 -15.52 -52.20
C PRO A 199 -10.67 -14.17 -52.38
N LYS A 200 -11.22 -13.64 -51.30
CA LYS A 200 -11.82 -12.30 -51.26
C LYS A 200 -10.78 -11.25 -50.91
#